data_AF-A0A369RP89-F1
#
_entry.id   AF-A0A369RP89-F1
#
_cell.length_a   1.000
_cell.length_b   1.000
_cell.length_c   1.000
_cell.angle_alpha   90.00
_cell.angle_beta   90.00
_cell.angle_gamma   90.00
#
_symmetry.space_group_name_H-M   'P 1'
#
loop_
_entity.id
_entity.type
_entity.pdbx_description
1 polymer ?
#
loop_
_entity_poly.entity_id
_entity_poly.type
_entity_poly.pdbx_seq_one_letter_code
_entity_poly.pdbx_strand_id
1 'polypeptide(L)'
;MSRLIAFVVILAAIVPNGFSSVVIKHRAKSCYEVKEYLQANENGFYNLFDSLGSPYTTYCDFESDTPFVWTLIESFSLQEAQKTANRKGVYVNHPIGECILSWSAFRLSRLRMDTIISSYGTTHYRTTCNFNYVNGTGLANRRDYLRGEICRRSYFHSTWALNRYGQPTYICNYVDYVNVRGTTCRKCTVPFVRPTSSVHEHIDLSIAASHCSKFTPTDSISNEDVFGHYGNANPLFSCASNVNSTTNWWLGGAYIAEAF
;
A
#
# COMPACT_ATOMS: atom_id res chain seq x y z
N MET A 1 55.46 70.08 2.75
CA MET A 1 54.30 69.25 2.38
C MET A 1 54.81 67.90 1.91
N SER A 2 54.81 66.89 2.78
CA SER A 2 55.18 65.50 2.43
C SER A 2 54.07 64.60 2.96
N ARG A 3 53.38 63.89 2.07
CA ARG A 3 52.25 63.02 2.40
C ARG A 3 52.79 61.62 2.71
N LEU A 4 52.68 61.20 3.98
CA LEU A 4 52.84 59.79 4.36
C LEU A 4 51.61 59.02 3.85
N ILE A 5 51.84 57.98 3.03
CA ILE A 5 50.83 57.01 2.62
C ILE A 5 50.97 55.81 3.57
N ALA A 6 49.98 55.60 4.43
CA ALA A 6 49.89 54.43 5.29
C ALA A 6 49.34 53.24 4.47
N PHE A 7 50.15 52.20 4.31
CA PHE A 7 49.70 50.92 3.75
C PHE A 7 48.98 50.12 4.85
N VAL A 8 47.67 49.96 4.70
CA VAL A 8 46.86 49.05 5.53
C VAL A 8 46.99 47.64 4.94
N VAL A 9 47.69 46.76 5.62
CA VAL A 9 47.77 45.33 5.29
C VAL A 9 46.52 44.65 5.85
N ILE A 10 45.59 44.27 4.97
CA ILE A 10 44.42 43.47 5.34
C ILE A 10 44.86 42.00 5.40
N LEU A 11 44.97 41.44 6.61
CA LEU A 11 45.07 39.99 6.79
C LEU A 11 43.73 39.35 6.41
N ALA A 12 43.66 38.68 5.27
CA ALA A 12 42.57 37.77 4.95
C ALA A 12 42.71 36.51 5.82
N ALA A 13 41.87 36.38 6.85
CA ALA A 13 41.74 35.14 7.59
C ALA A 13 41.13 34.08 6.67
N ILE A 14 41.92 33.07 6.29
CA ILE A 14 41.44 31.88 5.60
C ILE A 14 40.65 31.08 6.63
N VAL A 15 39.32 31.21 6.59
CA VAL A 15 38.43 30.29 7.31
C VAL A 15 38.45 28.97 6.56
N PRO A 16 38.77 27.83 7.20
CA PRO A 16 38.67 26.55 6.53
C PRO A 16 37.19 26.28 6.26
N ASN A 17 36.78 26.35 4.99
CA ASN A 17 35.49 25.83 4.53
C ASN A 17 35.53 24.30 4.60
N GLY A 18 35.38 23.77 5.81
CA GLY A 18 35.31 22.36 6.11
C GLY A 18 34.00 22.01 6.79
N PHE A 19 32.86 22.45 6.24
CA PHE A 19 31.59 21.82 6.58
C PHE A 19 31.56 20.46 5.87
N SER A 20 32.09 19.43 6.54
CA SER A 20 31.69 18.06 6.24
C SER A 20 30.17 18.01 6.42
N SER A 21 29.43 17.99 5.32
CA SER A 21 27.99 17.75 5.35
C SER A 21 27.79 16.38 5.99
N VAL A 22 27.28 16.35 7.21
CA VAL A 22 26.76 15.12 7.81
C VAL A 22 25.61 14.68 6.91
N VAL A 23 25.84 13.70 6.04
CA VAL A 23 24.77 13.09 5.26
C VAL A 23 23.92 12.28 6.23
N ILE A 24 22.86 12.89 6.76
CA ILE A 24 21.85 12.18 7.52
C ILE A 24 21.13 11.28 6.52
N LYS A 25 21.43 9.98 6.53
CA LYS A 25 20.73 9.01 5.69
C LYS A 25 19.26 8.99 6.11
N HIS A 26 18.37 9.41 5.20
CA HIS A 26 16.93 9.45 5.47
C HIS A 26 16.43 8.06 5.88
N ARG A 27 15.65 8.01 6.96
CA ARG A 27 15.00 6.78 7.43
C ARG A 27 13.63 6.68 6.78
N ALA A 28 13.60 6.20 5.54
CA ALA A 28 12.40 6.10 4.74
C ALA A 28 11.33 5.24 5.44
N LYS A 29 10.10 5.75 5.50
CA LYS A 29 8.95 5.08 6.13
C LYS A 29 8.06 4.34 5.13
N SER A 30 8.17 4.67 3.86
CA SER A 30 7.43 4.06 2.75
C SER A 30 8.30 4.00 1.51
N CYS A 31 7.85 3.20 0.53
CA CYS A 31 8.49 3.15 -0.78
C CYS A 31 8.44 4.48 -1.54
N TYR A 32 7.46 5.34 -1.23
CA TYR A 32 7.42 6.70 -1.79
C TYR A 32 8.63 7.50 -1.31
N GLU A 33 8.91 7.50 -0.01
CA GLU A 33 10.08 8.15 0.57
C GLU A 33 11.40 7.52 0.12
N VAL A 34 11.41 6.20 -0.16
CA VAL A 34 12.57 5.53 -0.77
C VAL A 34 12.85 6.10 -2.16
N LYS A 35 11.82 6.22 -3.00
CA LYS A 35 11.99 6.82 -4.33
C LYS A 35 12.43 8.28 -4.23
N GLU A 36 11.77 9.06 -3.39
CA GLU A 36 12.00 10.50 -3.27
C GLU A 36 13.37 10.85 -2.65
N TYR A 37 13.69 10.30 -1.48
CA TYR A 37 14.86 10.74 -0.72
C TYR A 37 16.09 9.87 -0.95
N LEU A 38 15.90 8.61 -1.35
CA LEU A 38 17.01 7.69 -1.66
C LEU A 38 17.23 7.52 -3.17
N GLN A 39 16.42 8.18 -4.00
CA GLN A 39 16.57 8.21 -5.47
C GLN A 39 16.58 6.80 -6.10
N ALA A 40 15.83 5.88 -5.50
CA ALA A 40 15.71 4.52 -5.98
C ALA A 40 14.71 4.43 -7.13
N ASN A 41 15.08 3.76 -8.22
CA ASN A 41 14.28 3.69 -9.44
C ASN A 41 13.86 2.28 -9.86
N GLU A 42 14.34 1.26 -9.16
CA GLU A 42 14.06 -0.15 -9.49
C GLU A 42 13.10 -0.78 -8.48
N ASN A 43 12.25 -1.68 -8.94
CA ASN A 43 11.44 -2.50 -8.04
C ASN A 43 12.36 -3.37 -7.18
N GLY A 44 11.99 -3.65 -5.93
CA GLY A 44 12.82 -4.52 -5.10
C GLY A 44 12.49 -4.48 -3.63
N PHE A 45 13.32 -5.18 -2.85
CA PHE A 45 13.23 -5.19 -1.40
C PHE A 45 14.03 -4.02 -0.81
N TYR A 46 13.36 -3.21 0.00
CA TYR A 46 13.97 -2.04 0.65
C TYR A 46 13.78 -2.09 2.15
N ASN A 47 14.76 -1.53 2.87
CA ASN A 47 14.69 -1.35 4.31
C ASN A 47 13.98 -0.04 4.64
N LEU A 48 12.83 -0.17 5.29
CA LEU A 48 12.02 0.92 5.81
C LEU A 48 12.15 0.98 7.33
N PHE A 49 11.68 2.08 7.92
CA PHE A 49 11.68 2.29 9.37
C PHE A 49 10.28 2.59 9.87
N ASP A 50 9.90 1.97 10.99
CA ASP A 50 8.65 2.30 11.66
C ASP A 50 8.75 3.61 12.45
N SER A 51 7.65 4.05 13.05
CA SER A 51 7.60 5.29 13.85
C SER A 51 8.48 5.25 15.10
N LEU A 52 8.92 4.07 15.56
CA LEU A 52 9.89 3.89 16.65
C LEU A 52 11.34 3.86 16.13
N GLY A 53 11.54 3.94 14.81
CA GLY A 53 12.84 3.85 14.17
C GLY A 53 13.38 2.43 14.05
N SER A 54 12.53 1.41 14.20
CA SER A 54 12.93 0.00 14.01
C SER A 54 12.92 -0.34 12.52
N PRO A 55 13.99 -0.97 11.98
CA PRO A 55 14.06 -1.33 10.58
C PRO A 55 13.19 -2.56 10.26
N TYR A 56 12.71 -2.61 9.02
CA TYR A 56 12.06 -3.79 8.43
C TYR A 56 12.18 -3.79 6.91
N THR A 57 12.09 -4.96 6.30
CA THR A 57 12.18 -5.10 4.85
C THR A 57 10.80 -5.37 4.27
N THR A 58 10.46 -4.68 3.19
CA THR A 58 9.28 -4.99 2.36
C THR A 58 9.58 -4.72 0.88
N TYR A 59 8.64 -5.04 0.00
CA TYR A 59 8.78 -4.85 -1.43
C TYR A 59 8.24 -3.48 -1.87
N CYS A 60 9.03 -2.80 -2.70
CA CYS A 60 8.66 -1.58 -3.40
C CYS A 60 8.41 -1.87 -4.88
N ASP A 61 7.28 -1.35 -5.38
CA ASP A 61 6.95 -1.36 -6.79
C ASP A 61 6.77 0.07 -7.30
N PHE A 62 7.60 0.45 -8.25
CA PHE A 62 7.73 1.76 -8.85
C PHE A 62 7.22 1.81 -10.30
N GLU A 63 6.86 0.67 -10.90
CA GLU A 63 6.68 0.56 -12.36
C GLU A 63 5.31 0.01 -12.78
N SER A 64 4.70 -0.89 -12.01
CA SER A 64 3.50 -1.62 -12.50
C SER A 64 2.26 -0.74 -12.72
N ASP A 65 2.23 0.42 -12.06
CA ASP A 65 1.14 1.38 -12.13
C ASP A 65 1.62 2.82 -12.16
N THR A 66 2.48 3.17 -13.12
CA THR A 66 2.91 4.56 -13.34
C THR A 66 1.71 5.52 -13.37
N PRO A 67 1.78 6.68 -12.66
CA PRO A 67 2.93 7.22 -11.94
C PRO A 67 3.04 6.78 -10.47
N PHE A 68 2.32 5.75 -10.03
CA PHE A 68 2.25 5.38 -8.62
C PHE A 68 3.46 4.58 -8.13
N VAL A 69 3.84 4.85 -6.88
CA VAL A 69 4.82 4.10 -6.10
C VAL A 69 4.11 3.36 -4.98
N TRP A 70 4.44 2.09 -4.79
CA TRP A 70 3.74 1.19 -3.89
C TRP A 70 4.66 0.48 -2.90
N THR A 71 4.20 0.39 -1.66
CA THR A 71 4.77 -0.35 -0.54
C THR A 71 3.89 -1.57 -0.28
N LEU A 72 4.45 -2.78 -0.34
CA LEU A 72 3.72 -3.99 0.01
C LEU A 72 3.45 -4.00 1.53
N ILE A 73 2.20 -4.23 1.93
CA ILE A 73 1.82 -4.34 3.35
C ILE A 73 1.34 -5.71 3.75
N GLU A 74 0.77 -6.46 2.82
CA GLU A 74 0.21 -7.79 3.06
C GLU A 74 0.14 -8.56 1.73
N SER A 75 0.47 -9.84 1.79
CA SER A 75 0.40 -10.77 0.67
C SER A 75 -0.01 -12.13 1.21
N PHE A 76 -1.04 -12.73 0.63
CA PHE A 76 -1.50 -14.04 1.05
C PHE A 76 -2.01 -14.85 -0.13
N SER A 77 -1.75 -16.16 -0.10
CA SER A 77 -2.37 -17.12 -1.01
C SER A 77 -3.84 -17.38 -0.65
N LEU A 78 -4.63 -17.91 -1.59
CA LEU A 78 -5.98 -18.38 -1.32
C LEU A 78 -6.00 -19.39 -0.14
N GLN A 79 -5.05 -20.33 -0.11
CA GLN A 79 -4.94 -21.30 0.97
C GLN A 79 -4.76 -20.63 2.33
N GLU A 80 -3.88 -19.62 2.41
CA GLU A 80 -3.61 -18.92 3.67
C GLU A 80 -4.78 -18.03 4.08
N ALA A 81 -5.47 -17.39 3.14
CA ALA A 81 -6.65 -16.56 3.39
C ALA A 81 -7.81 -17.35 3.99
N GLN A 82 -7.95 -18.64 3.65
CA GLN A 82 -9.03 -19.49 4.15
C GLN A 82 -8.76 -20.03 5.56
N LYS A 83 -7.54 -19.89 6.09
CA LYS A 83 -7.24 -20.28 7.47
C LYS A 83 -7.79 -19.26 8.45
N THR A 84 -8.55 -19.72 9.45
CA THR A 84 -9.11 -18.88 10.51
C THR A 84 -8.06 -18.04 11.25
N ALA A 85 -6.84 -18.54 11.38
CA ALA A 85 -5.73 -17.81 11.99
C ALA A 85 -5.38 -16.51 11.25
N ASN A 86 -5.50 -16.51 9.91
CA ASN A 86 -5.05 -15.41 9.05
C ASN A 86 -6.20 -14.49 8.59
N ARG A 87 -7.47 -14.87 8.80
CA ARG A 87 -8.66 -14.06 8.47
C ARG A 87 -8.78 -12.87 9.42
N LYS A 88 -7.88 -11.90 9.31
CA LYS A 88 -7.79 -10.74 10.18
C LYS A 88 -8.02 -9.47 9.38
N GLY A 89 -8.95 -8.65 9.84
CA GLY A 89 -9.13 -7.30 9.34
C GLY A 89 -7.83 -6.51 9.41
N VAL A 90 -7.58 -5.61 8.46
CA VAL A 90 -6.30 -4.85 8.34
C VAL A 90 -5.93 -4.12 9.63
N TYR A 91 -6.92 -3.64 10.40
CA TYR A 91 -6.72 -2.95 11.69
C TYR A 91 -6.23 -3.85 12.84
N VAL A 92 -6.25 -5.18 12.69
CA VAL A 92 -5.80 -6.11 13.72
C VAL A 92 -4.28 -6.25 13.63
N ASN A 93 -3.59 -6.10 14.76
CA ASN A 93 -2.15 -6.36 14.81
C ASN A 93 -1.89 -7.87 14.73
N HIS A 94 -1.53 -8.35 13.55
CA HIS A 94 -1.27 -9.76 13.28
C HIS A 94 -0.14 -9.91 12.25
N PRO A 95 1.12 -9.57 12.60
CA PRO A 95 2.23 -9.67 11.68
C PRO A 95 2.52 -11.13 11.30
N ILE A 96 2.88 -11.36 10.03
CA ILE A 96 3.26 -12.67 9.48
C ILE A 96 4.46 -12.46 8.56
N GLY A 97 5.53 -13.25 8.73
CA GLY A 97 6.65 -13.24 7.78
C GLY A 97 7.45 -11.94 7.72
N GLU A 98 7.49 -11.14 8.80
CA GLU A 98 8.20 -9.84 8.78
C GLU A 98 9.74 -9.97 8.71
N CYS A 99 10.30 -11.10 9.15
CA CYS A 99 11.74 -11.36 9.04
C CYS A 99 12.12 -11.91 7.65
N ILE A 100 11.28 -12.78 7.09
CA ILE A 100 11.48 -13.40 5.78
C ILE A 100 10.13 -13.36 5.07
N LEU A 101 10.02 -12.49 4.06
CA LEU A 101 8.80 -12.31 3.30
C LEU A 101 8.49 -13.56 2.47
N SER A 102 7.30 -14.12 2.68
CA SER A 102 6.70 -15.09 1.77
C SER A 102 5.48 -14.48 1.10
N TRP A 103 5.43 -14.49 -0.23
CA TRP A 103 4.26 -14.04 -1.00
C TRP A 103 3.01 -14.90 -0.74
N SER A 104 3.16 -16.11 -0.21
CA SER A 104 2.01 -16.91 0.20
C SER A 104 1.45 -16.47 1.56
N ALA A 105 2.28 -15.86 2.43
CA ALA A 105 1.95 -15.50 3.81
C ALA A 105 2.89 -14.40 4.32
N PHE A 106 2.50 -13.15 4.12
CA PHE A 106 3.21 -11.97 4.60
C PHE A 106 2.22 -10.91 5.05
N ARG A 107 2.50 -10.27 6.18
CA ARG A 107 1.73 -9.16 6.70
C ARG A 107 2.58 -8.33 7.65
N LEU A 108 2.64 -7.03 7.41
CA LEU A 108 3.28 -6.10 8.33
C LEU A 108 2.48 -5.97 9.63
N SER A 109 3.17 -5.63 10.72
CA SER A 109 2.51 -5.23 11.96
C SER A 109 1.65 -3.98 11.76
N ARG A 110 0.64 -3.81 12.61
CA ARG A 110 -0.25 -2.64 12.54
C ARG A 110 0.53 -1.32 12.63
N LEU A 111 1.52 -1.26 13.53
CA LEU A 111 2.39 -0.09 13.71
C LEU A 111 3.11 0.32 12.42
N ARG A 112 3.59 -0.66 11.65
CA ARG A 112 4.28 -0.41 10.38
C ARG A 112 3.32 0.04 9.29
N MET A 113 2.15 -0.60 9.18
CA MET A 113 1.09 -0.13 8.28
C MET A 113 0.69 1.31 8.60
N ASP A 114 0.46 1.64 9.88
CA ASP A 114 0.11 2.99 10.34
C ASP A 114 1.23 4.01 10.05
N THR A 115 2.49 3.58 10.17
CA THR A 115 3.65 4.40 9.81
C THR A 115 3.67 4.70 8.30
N ILE A 116 3.38 3.71 7.46
CA ILE A 116 3.30 3.90 6.00
C ILE A 116 2.14 4.83 5.65
N ILE A 117 0.95 4.60 6.20
CA ILE A 117 -0.25 5.44 5.95
C ILE A 117 0.04 6.92 6.24
N SER A 118 0.75 7.20 7.35
CA SER A 118 1.05 8.56 7.79
C SER A 118 2.32 9.16 7.16
N SER A 119 3.02 8.40 6.31
CA SER A 119 4.24 8.86 5.63
C SER A 119 3.95 9.77 4.44
N TYR A 120 4.95 10.57 4.08
CA TYR A 120 4.83 11.48 2.93
C TYR A 120 4.58 10.70 1.63
N GLY A 121 3.70 11.24 0.78
CA GLY A 121 3.32 10.66 -0.50
C GLY A 121 2.37 9.46 -0.44
N THR A 122 2.11 8.88 0.73
CA THR A 122 1.14 7.78 0.86
C THR A 122 -0.28 8.33 0.92
N THR A 123 -1.01 8.16 -0.17
CA THR A 123 -2.36 8.73 -0.40
C THR A 123 -3.38 7.71 -0.90
N HIS A 124 -2.90 6.56 -1.37
CA HIS A 124 -3.69 5.54 -2.06
C HIS A 124 -3.39 4.15 -1.50
N TYR A 125 -4.33 3.27 -1.73
CA TYR A 125 -4.16 1.83 -1.57
C TYR A 125 -4.52 1.13 -2.88
N ARG A 126 -3.99 -0.07 -3.04
CA ARG A 126 -4.44 -0.97 -4.11
C ARG A 126 -4.42 -2.42 -3.66
N THR A 127 -5.07 -3.26 -4.44
CA THR A 127 -4.97 -4.71 -4.34
C THR A 127 -4.74 -5.32 -5.73
N THR A 128 -3.85 -6.31 -5.77
CA THR A 128 -3.40 -6.96 -6.99
C THR A 128 -3.40 -8.47 -6.85
N CYS A 129 -3.77 -9.17 -7.92
CA CYS A 129 -3.68 -10.63 -7.98
C CYS A 129 -2.36 -11.10 -8.59
N ASN A 130 -1.75 -12.13 -8.01
CA ASN A 130 -0.59 -12.86 -8.57
C ASN A 130 0.57 -11.95 -9.01
N PHE A 131 0.93 -10.97 -8.17
CA PHE A 131 2.07 -10.08 -8.44
C PHE A 131 3.36 -10.90 -8.58
N ASN A 132 4.07 -10.74 -9.70
CA ASN A 132 5.30 -11.45 -10.00
C ASN A 132 6.53 -10.55 -9.75
N TYR A 133 7.17 -10.74 -8.61
CA TYR A 133 8.32 -9.94 -8.19
C TYR A 133 9.66 -10.31 -8.87
N VAL A 134 9.71 -11.43 -9.59
CA VAL A 134 10.96 -11.97 -10.19
C VAL A 134 11.20 -11.44 -11.60
N ASN A 135 10.14 -11.20 -12.39
CA ASN A 135 10.25 -10.82 -13.81
C ASN A 135 9.38 -9.59 -14.15
N GLY A 136 10.02 -8.48 -14.54
CA GLY A 136 9.38 -7.33 -15.18
C GLY A 136 8.53 -6.44 -14.26
N THR A 137 7.58 -5.73 -14.87
CA THR A 137 6.69 -4.71 -14.26
C THR A 137 5.76 -5.25 -13.15
N GLY A 138 5.97 -6.44 -12.59
CA GLY A 138 5.16 -7.00 -11.50
C GLY A 138 3.79 -7.56 -11.88
N LEU A 139 3.00 -6.80 -12.65
CA LEU A 139 1.64 -7.16 -13.07
C LEU A 139 1.58 -7.56 -14.53
N ALA A 140 1.00 -8.73 -14.82
CA ALA A 140 0.74 -9.15 -16.21
C ALA A 140 -0.37 -8.34 -16.87
N ASN A 141 -1.41 -7.98 -16.11
CA ASN A 141 -2.52 -7.13 -16.54
C ASN A 141 -3.28 -6.60 -15.31
N ARG A 142 -4.34 -5.81 -15.54
CA ARG A 142 -5.22 -5.25 -14.49
C ARG A 142 -6.67 -5.74 -14.59
N ARG A 143 -6.86 -7.03 -14.95
CA ARG A 143 -8.17 -7.68 -15.03
C ARG A 143 -8.80 -7.88 -13.64
N ASP A 144 -7.99 -8.12 -12.62
CA ASP A 144 -8.42 -8.29 -11.24
C ASP A 144 -7.57 -7.37 -10.35
N TYR A 145 -8.01 -6.11 -10.25
CA TYR A 145 -7.24 -5.00 -9.70
C TYR A 145 -8.17 -3.96 -9.10
N LEU A 146 -7.82 -3.40 -7.95
CA LEU A 146 -8.54 -2.29 -7.35
C LEU A 146 -7.57 -1.24 -6.83
N ARG A 147 -7.92 0.03 -7.00
CA ARG A 147 -7.19 1.18 -6.46
C ARG A 147 -8.17 2.24 -5.94
N GLY A 148 -7.84 2.86 -4.81
CA GLY A 148 -8.58 3.99 -4.28
C GLY A 148 -7.74 4.88 -3.37
N GLU A 149 -8.30 6.03 -3.02
CA GLU A 149 -7.71 6.99 -2.09
C GLU A 149 -7.97 6.59 -0.64
N ILE A 150 -6.94 6.67 0.21
CA ILE A 150 -7.05 6.36 1.65
C ILE A 150 -8.02 7.32 2.34
N CYS A 151 -7.95 8.62 2.04
CA CYS A 151 -8.78 9.64 2.69
C CYS A 151 -10.28 9.53 2.34
N ARG A 152 -10.64 8.84 1.25
CA ARG A 152 -12.03 8.57 0.87
C ARG A 152 -12.55 7.23 1.36
N ARG A 153 -11.78 6.58 2.23
CA ARG A 153 -12.11 5.30 2.84
C ARG A 153 -12.30 5.46 4.34
N SER A 154 -13.52 5.25 4.80
CA SER A 154 -13.93 5.57 6.17
C SER A 154 -13.25 4.71 7.27
N TYR A 155 -12.50 3.64 6.90
CA TYR A 155 -12.04 2.61 7.86
C TYR A 155 -10.60 2.14 7.69
N PHE A 156 -9.78 2.76 6.83
CA PHE A 156 -8.43 2.22 6.62
C PHE A 156 -7.61 2.12 7.93
N HIS A 157 -7.96 2.91 8.95
CA HIS A 157 -7.25 2.97 10.25
C HIS A 157 -8.13 2.82 11.52
N SER A 158 -9.47 2.85 11.43
CA SER A 158 -10.30 3.17 12.60
C SER A 158 -11.39 2.17 12.95
N THR A 159 -11.36 1.73 14.22
CA THR A 159 -12.46 1.05 14.91
C THR A 159 -13.50 2.01 15.49
N TRP A 160 -13.37 3.32 15.32
CA TRP A 160 -14.18 4.29 16.09
C TRP A 160 -15.65 4.30 15.68
N ALA A 161 -15.99 3.78 14.49
CA ALA A 161 -17.38 3.53 14.12
C ALA A 161 -17.90 2.13 14.53
N LEU A 162 -17.12 1.32 15.26
CA LEU A 162 -17.54 -0.02 15.70
C LEU A 162 -18.51 0.00 16.89
N ASN A 163 -18.66 1.12 17.59
CA ASN A 163 -19.28 1.14 18.92
C ASN A 163 -20.62 1.89 19.04
N ARG A 164 -21.29 2.23 17.93
CA ARG A 164 -22.62 2.86 18.01
C ARG A 164 -23.60 2.32 16.99
N TYR A 165 -24.58 1.55 17.49
CA TYR A 165 -25.87 1.25 16.85
C TYR A 165 -25.81 0.52 15.50
N GLY A 166 -26.03 -0.81 15.51
CA GLY A 166 -26.58 -1.55 14.36
C GLY A 166 -25.96 -1.28 12.99
N GLN A 167 -24.65 -1.03 12.93
CA GLN A 167 -23.95 -0.55 11.72
C GLN A 167 -24.02 -1.59 10.59
N PRO A 168 -24.08 -1.14 9.32
CA PRO A 168 -24.18 -2.03 8.17
C PRO A 168 -22.96 -2.97 8.08
N THR A 169 -23.19 -4.20 7.60
CA THR A 169 -22.15 -5.23 7.42
C THR A 169 -21.10 -4.85 6.37
N TYR A 170 -21.38 -3.82 5.56
CA TYR A 170 -20.52 -3.30 4.51
C TYR A 170 -20.67 -1.79 4.40
N ILE A 171 -19.70 -1.14 3.75
CA ILE A 171 -19.67 0.31 3.58
C ILE A 171 -19.23 0.65 2.16
N CYS A 172 -20.00 1.53 1.52
CA CYS A 172 -19.70 2.04 0.19
C CYS A 172 -18.50 2.98 0.25
N ASN A 173 -17.31 2.48 -0.10
CA ASN A 173 -16.11 3.31 -0.20
C ASN A 173 -15.84 3.68 -1.64
N TYR A 174 -15.33 4.89 -1.84
CA TYR A 174 -14.94 5.37 -3.16
C TYR A 174 -13.66 4.67 -3.63
N VAL A 175 -13.64 4.28 -4.90
CA VAL A 175 -12.48 3.73 -5.60
C VAL A 175 -12.28 4.45 -6.93
N ASP A 176 -11.02 4.68 -7.29
CA ASP A 176 -10.66 5.31 -8.56
C ASP A 176 -10.91 4.34 -9.72
N TYR A 177 -10.61 3.06 -9.46
CA TYR A 177 -10.74 1.98 -10.42
C TYR A 177 -10.87 0.65 -9.68
N VAL A 178 -11.82 -0.17 -10.12
CA VAL A 178 -11.93 -1.59 -9.79
C VAL A 178 -12.17 -2.37 -11.08
N ASN A 179 -11.55 -3.54 -11.17
CA ASN A 179 -11.82 -4.52 -12.19
C ASN A 179 -11.93 -5.89 -11.53
N VAL A 180 -13.01 -6.59 -11.83
CA VAL A 180 -13.21 -7.99 -11.50
C VAL A 180 -13.61 -8.68 -12.79
N ARG A 181 -12.75 -9.59 -13.26
CA ARG A 181 -12.96 -10.44 -14.43
C ARG A 181 -13.21 -9.70 -15.76
N GLY A 182 -12.79 -8.45 -15.85
CA GLY A 182 -13.00 -7.59 -17.04
C GLY A 182 -14.13 -6.58 -16.85
N THR A 183 -15.00 -6.76 -15.85
CA THR A 183 -16.02 -5.77 -15.49
C THR A 183 -15.37 -4.67 -14.68
N THR A 184 -15.35 -3.45 -15.23
CA THR A 184 -14.70 -2.30 -14.60
C THR A 184 -15.68 -1.29 -14.07
N CYS A 185 -15.28 -0.61 -13.00
CA CYS A 185 -15.93 0.60 -12.52
C CYS A 185 -14.86 1.64 -12.17
N ARG A 186 -15.12 2.91 -12.52
CA ARG A 186 -14.19 4.03 -12.33
C ARG A 186 -14.87 5.11 -11.52
N LYS A 187 -14.14 5.73 -10.58
CA LYS A 187 -14.63 6.85 -9.77
C LYS A 187 -16.00 6.55 -9.13
N CYS A 188 -16.14 5.36 -8.57
CA CYS A 188 -17.41 4.85 -8.10
C CYS A 188 -17.30 4.28 -6.69
N THR A 189 -18.42 3.87 -6.10
CA THR A 189 -18.44 3.28 -4.76
C THR A 189 -18.69 1.78 -4.83
N VAL A 190 -17.92 1.03 -4.05
CA VAL A 190 -18.06 -0.43 -3.90
C VAL A 190 -18.24 -0.79 -2.43
N PRO A 191 -19.04 -1.83 -2.11
CA PRO A 191 -19.29 -2.23 -0.74
C PRO A 191 -18.11 -3.05 -0.23
N PHE A 192 -17.26 -2.42 0.59
CA PHE A 192 -16.28 -3.17 1.37
C PHE A 192 -16.97 -3.75 2.60
N VAL A 193 -16.86 -5.07 2.76
CA VAL A 193 -17.37 -5.74 3.96
C VAL A 193 -16.51 -5.35 5.15
N ARG A 194 -17.17 -5.07 6.26
CA ARG A 194 -16.52 -4.55 7.46
C ARG A 194 -15.48 -5.55 7.99
N PRO A 195 -14.19 -5.17 8.10
CA PRO A 195 -13.19 -6.03 8.69
C PRO A 195 -13.47 -6.29 10.16
N THR A 196 -13.11 -7.47 10.66
CA THR A 196 -13.20 -7.86 12.08
C THR A 196 -11.94 -8.61 12.55
N SER A 197 -11.92 -9.09 13.79
CA SER A 197 -10.88 -10.02 14.26
C SER A 197 -10.95 -11.42 13.62
N SER A 198 -11.97 -11.71 12.81
CA SER A 198 -12.18 -12.98 12.10
C SER A 198 -12.58 -12.81 10.63
N VAL A 199 -12.67 -11.58 10.13
CA VAL A 199 -13.06 -11.24 8.77
C VAL A 199 -12.01 -10.31 8.18
N HIS A 200 -11.32 -10.78 7.16
CA HIS A 200 -10.43 -9.95 6.35
C HIS A 200 -11.28 -9.01 5.48
N GLU A 201 -10.71 -7.85 5.15
CA GLU A 201 -11.30 -6.91 4.20
C GLU A 201 -11.57 -7.57 2.84
N HIS A 202 -12.75 -7.36 2.24
CA HIS A 202 -13.11 -7.89 0.93
C HIS A 202 -14.34 -7.15 0.36
N ILE A 203 -14.70 -7.49 -0.87
CA ILE A 203 -15.98 -7.13 -1.48
C ILE A 203 -16.78 -8.41 -1.69
N ASP A 204 -18.03 -8.44 -1.25
CA ASP A 204 -19.00 -9.48 -1.58
C ASP A 204 -19.76 -9.04 -2.85
N LEU A 205 -19.67 -9.83 -3.92
CA LEU A 205 -20.29 -9.48 -5.21
C LEU A 205 -21.82 -9.54 -5.19
N SER A 206 -22.43 -10.30 -4.29
CA SER A 206 -23.90 -10.32 -4.12
C SER A 206 -24.40 -9.00 -3.53
N ILE A 207 -23.62 -8.41 -2.62
CA ILE A 207 -23.89 -7.06 -2.09
C ILE A 207 -23.60 -6.01 -3.17
N ALA A 208 -22.47 -6.13 -3.87
CA ALA A 208 -22.08 -5.20 -4.93
C ALA A 208 -23.08 -5.12 -6.08
N ALA A 209 -23.78 -6.22 -6.40
CA ALA A 209 -24.80 -6.23 -7.45
C ALA A 209 -26.03 -5.37 -7.14
N SER A 210 -26.33 -5.13 -5.86
CA SER A 210 -27.56 -4.44 -5.42
C SER A 210 -27.32 -3.09 -4.72
N HIS A 211 -26.11 -2.83 -4.22
CA HIS A 211 -25.77 -1.66 -3.41
C HIS A 211 -24.65 -0.80 -4.01
N CYS A 212 -24.40 0.36 -3.39
CA CYS A 212 -23.41 1.35 -3.83
C CYS A 212 -23.64 1.75 -5.30
N SER A 213 -22.59 1.83 -6.13
CA SER A 213 -22.72 2.14 -7.55
C SER A 213 -23.24 1.00 -8.42
N LYS A 214 -23.61 -0.15 -7.84
CA LYS A 214 -24.00 -1.40 -8.51
C LYS A 214 -22.91 -1.92 -9.46
N PHE A 215 -22.31 -3.03 -9.08
CA PHE A 215 -21.19 -3.63 -9.78
C PHE A 215 -21.42 -5.14 -9.87
N THR A 216 -21.62 -5.65 -11.09
CA THR A 216 -22.01 -7.05 -11.33
C THR A 216 -21.07 -7.68 -12.36
N PRO A 217 -19.98 -8.32 -11.91
CA PRO A 217 -19.14 -9.14 -12.77
C PRO A 217 -19.92 -10.32 -13.36
N THR A 218 -19.57 -10.73 -14.58
CA THR A 218 -20.17 -11.94 -15.20
C THR A 218 -19.75 -13.18 -14.43
N ASP A 219 -20.59 -14.24 -14.49
CA ASP A 219 -20.32 -15.54 -13.87
C ASP A 219 -20.10 -15.46 -12.34
N SER A 220 -20.69 -14.45 -11.68
CA SER A 220 -20.64 -14.31 -10.22
C SER A 220 -21.44 -15.42 -9.53
N ILE A 221 -20.87 -15.98 -8.46
CA ILE A 221 -21.58 -16.93 -7.59
C ILE A 221 -22.16 -16.23 -6.36
N SER A 222 -23.06 -16.91 -5.66
CA SER A 222 -23.68 -16.39 -4.43
C SER A 222 -22.62 -16.14 -3.35
N ASN A 223 -22.67 -14.96 -2.74
CA ASN A 223 -21.73 -14.47 -1.72
C ASN A 223 -20.26 -14.62 -2.13
N GLU A 224 -19.93 -14.40 -3.41
CA GLU A 224 -18.55 -14.46 -3.91
C GLU A 224 -17.70 -13.34 -3.31
N ASP A 225 -16.62 -13.73 -2.63
CA ASP A 225 -15.68 -12.80 -2.03
C ASP A 225 -14.51 -12.52 -2.98
N VAL A 226 -14.24 -11.24 -3.21
CA VAL A 226 -13.09 -10.79 -3.99
C VAL A 226 -12.18 -9.87 -3.18
N PHE A 227 -10.88 -9.90 -3.52
CA PHE A 227 -9.81 -9.13 -2.89
C PHE A 227 -9.51 -9.44 -1.41
N GLY A 228 -10.08 -10.52 -0.86
CA GLY A 228 -9.77 -11.03 0.47
C GLY A 228 -10.86 -11.93 1.03
N HIS A 229 -10.69 -12.39 2.27
CA HIS A 229 -11.59 -13.27 3.06
C HIS A 229 -11.89 -14.67 2.49
N TYR A 230 -12.25 -14.76 1.21
CA TYR A 230 -12.46 -15.97 0.43
C TYR A 230 -13.27 -17.07 1.14
N GLY A 231 -14.36 -16.66 1.80
CA GLY A 231 -15.38 -17.55 2.33
C GLY A 231 -16.07 -18.33 1.23
N ASN A 232 -16.43 -17.66 0.13
CA ASN A 232 -16.75 -18.31 -1.14
C ASN A 232 -15.86 -17.75 -2.25
N ALA A 233 -15.01 -18.59 -2.81
CA ALA A 233 -14.06 -18.24 -3.86
C ALA A 233 -14.54 -18.73 -5.23
N ASN A 234 -14.27 -17.94 -6.27
CA ASN A 234 -14.53 -18.32 -7.65
C ASN A 234 -13.21 -18.48 -8.42
N PRO A 235 -12.90 -19.66 -9.00
CA PRO A 235 -11.67 -19.87 -9.75
C PRO A 235 -11.49 -18.96 -10.99
N LEU A 236 -12.56 -18.30 -11.46
CA LEU A 236 -12.47 -17.33 -12.56
C LEU A 236 -11.83 -15.99 -12.14
N PHE A 237 -11.75 -15.71 -10.83
CA PHE A 237 -11.12 -14.53 -10.26
C PHE A 237 -9.63 -14.82 -10.00
N SER A 238 -8.72 -14.00 -10.56
CA SER A 238 -7.29 -14.34 -10.60
C SER A 238 -6.66 -14.57 -9.23
N CYS A 239 -7.06 -13.80 -8.21
CA CYS A 239 -6.55 -13.95 -6.83
C CYS A 239 -7.01 -15.25 -6.15
N ALA A 240 -8.00 -15.93 -6.71
CA ALA A 240 -8.60 -17.15 -6.18
C ALA A 240 -8.66 -18.29 -7.20
N SER A 241 -7.86 -18.21 -8.27
CA SER A 241 -7.89 -19.19 -9.38
C SER A 241 -7.43 -20.58 -8.97
N ASN A 242 -6.55 -20.66 -7.98
CA ASN A 242 -6.08 -21.89 -7.35
C ASN A 242 -5.52 -21.57 -5.95
N VAL A 243 -5.19 -22.62 -5.18
CA VAL A 243 -4.70 -22.51 -3.79
C VAL A 243 -3.46 -21.63 -3.62
N ASN A 244 -2.61 -21.52 -4.65
CA ASN A 244 -1.38 -20.73 -4.64
C ASN A 244 -1.59 -19.31 -5.19
N SER A 245 -2.78 -18.97 -5.68
CA SER A 245 -3.07 -17.61 -6.17
C SER A 245 -2.96 -16.62 -5.03
N THR A 246 -2.29 -15.48 -5.26
CA THR A 246 -2.03 -14.49 -4.22
C THR A 246 -2.87 -13.24 -4.39
N THR A 247 -3.26 -12.66 -3.25
CA THR A 247 -3.80 -11.30 -3.14
C THR A 247 -2.77 -10.46 -2.42
N ASN A 248 -2.47 -9.29 -2.96
CA ASN A 248 -1.43 -8.42 -2.43
C ASN A 248 -2.02 -7.04 -2.18
N TRP A 249 -1.93 -6.57 -0.95
CA TRP A 249 -2.38 -5.24 -0.54
C TRP A 249 -1.19 -4.30 -0.41
N TRP A 250 -1.39 -3.08 -0.91
CA TRP A 250 -0.33 -2.10 -1.03
C TRP A 250 -0.79 -0.72 -0.57
N LEU A 251 0.18 0.06 -0.11
CA LEU A 251 0.02 1.48 0.19
C LEU A 251 1.02 2.32 -0.55
N GLY A 252 0.59 3.49 -1.01
CA GLY A 252 1.43 4.31 -1.87
C GLY A 252 0.74 5.55 -2.35
N GLY A 253 1.21 6.10 -3.45
CA GLY A 253 0.62 7.30 -4.05
C GLY A 253 1.23 7.63 -5.40
N ALA A 254 0.57 8.54 -6.11
CA ALA A 254 1.08 9.04 -7.38
C ALA A 254 2.37 9.82 -7.12
N TYR A 255 3.47 9.36 -7.71
CA TYR A 255 4.76 10.04 -7.63
C TYR A 255 4.80 11.16 -8.67
N ILE A 256 4.94 12.38 -8.19
CA ILE A 256 5.15 13.56 -9.03
C ILE A 256 6.57 14.02 -8.71
N ALA A 257 7.49 13.84 -9.66
CA ALA A 257 8.84 14.37 -9.50
C ALA A 257 8.74 15.89 -9.37
N GLU A 258 9.09 16.42 -8.20
CA GLU A 258 9.23 17.86 -8.04
C GLU A 258 10.48 18.29 -8.83
N ALA A 259 10.29 19.14 -9.84
CA ALA A 259 11.39 19.71 -10.61
C ALA A 259 12.11 20.73 -9.71
N PHE A 260 13.19 20.29 -9.05
CA PHE A 260 14.11 21.16 -8.33
C PHE A 260 15.36 21.43 -9.15
#